data_AF-A0A947MI21-F1
#
_entry.id   AF-A0A947MI21-F1
#
_cell.length_a   1.000
_cell.length_b   1.000
_cell.length_c   1.000
_cell.angle_alpha   90.00
_cell.angle_beta   90.00
_cell.angle_gamma   90.00
#
_symmetry.space_group_name_H-M   'P 1'
#
loop_
_entity.id
_entity.type
_entity.pdbx_description
1 polymer ?
#
loop_
_entity_poly.entity_id
_entity_poly.type
_entity_poly.pdbx_seq_one_letter_code
_entity_poly.pdbx_strand_id
1 'polypeptide(L)'
;MGVSQSYLSSQEVCARLGIAPATLYAYVSRGLIRSVPSEDLPHSRSKRYNAEDVETLIGRRELRKSPEQVVSRSLDWGAPLLDSEICLIQAGQFYYRGQNACELSQSQTFESVLALLWQSPPPDWAGALESLAGLSALKRGAAPLFEPLADPLLAMQAGLLVLAGAEPRCWDLRPEGTVRTGTQILALMTQILCGAYPGPAGLAQTLAESWLPDSTAAAPLINQALILCAEHELNISSFGVRCAASAGSHPVQALVAGLACFSGARHGGAWARVEALLQECERADSPALALKNRLQRGEPIYGFGHPLYPEGDPRWFALQTSLQADLTPSAQGDLLSSVAESALALSGEHPSLDFALVALCRLLGLPLPCAPAIFALGRAGGWLAHLQEEYALKRLIRPRARYTGPAPQEQLQL
;
A
#
# COMPACT_ATOMS: atom_id res chain seq x y z
N MET A 1 12.70 -13.00 19.33
CA MET A 1 14.18 -12.91 19.42
C MET A 1 14.60 -11.69 18.61
N GLY A 2 15.45 -10.83 19.17
CA GLY A 2 15.61 -9.43 18.74
C GLY A 2 16.07 -9.25 17.29
N VAL A 3 15.46 -8.27 16.62
CA VAL A 3 15.86 -7.73 15.32
C VAL A 3 17.36 -7.39 15.38
N SER A 4 18.16 -8.01 14.53
CA SER A 4 19.58 -7.65 14.40
C SER A 4 19.66 -6.28 13.73
N GLN A 5 19.72 -5.23 14.55
CA GLN A 5 20.15 -3.91 14.10
C GLN A 5 21.56 -4.07 13.51
N SER A 6 21.73 -3.88 12.20
CA SER A 6 23.06 -4.03 11.61
C SER A 6 23.96 -2.87 12.09
N TYR A 7 24.96 -3.23 12.88
CA TYR A 7 25.89 -2.30 13.51
C TYR A 7 27.27 -2.45 12.89
N LEU A 8 27.78 -1.37 12.30
CA LEU A 8 29.07 -1.30 11.60
C LEU A 8 30.20 -0.93 12.57
N SER A 9 31.39 -1.44 12.29
CA SER A 9 32.63 -1.02 12.95
C SER A 9 33.06 0.39 12.52
N SER A 10 33.92 1.03 13.33
CA SER A 10 34.50 2.34 12.99
C SER A 10 35.18 2.35 11.62
N GLN A 11 35.89 1.27 11.28
CA GLN A 11 36.59 1.14 10.00
C GLN A 11 35.59 1.07 8.82
N GLU A 12 34.54 0.26 8.94
CA GLU A 12 33.51 0.14 7.91
C GLU A 12 32.77 1.47 7.68
N VAL A 13 32.42 2.19 8.74
CA VAL A 13 31.77 3.50 8.62
C VAL A 13 32.69 4.52 7.95
N CYS A 14 33.96 4.58 8.36
CA CYS A 14 34.93 5.49 7.76
C CYS A 14 35.16 5.18 6.27
N ALA A 15 35.21 3.90 5.91
CA ALA A 15 35.35 3.46 4.52
C ALA A 15 34.12 3.82 3.67
N ARG A 16 32.90 3.52 4.16
CA ARG A 16 31.65 3.81 3.44
C ARG A 16 31.41 5.31 3.27
N LEU A 17 31.63 6.10 4.32
CA LEU A 17 31.47 7.56 4.24
C LEU A 17 32.67 8.26 3.60
N GLY A 18 33.80 7.59 3.42
CA GLY A 18 35.05 8.20 2.96
C GLY A 18 35.48 9.36 3.87
N ILE A 19 35.46 9.14 5.19
CA ILE A 19 35.81 10.14 6.23
C ILE A 19 36.85 9.59 7.19
N ALA A 20 37.57 10.48 7.88
CA ALA A 20 38.50 10.09 8.94
C ALA A 20 37.76 9.75 10.25
N PRO A 21 38.33 8.89 11.13
CA PRO A 21 37.72 8.54 12.43
C PRO A 21 37.35 9.75 13.30
N ALA A 22 38.14 10.82 13.27
CA ALA A 22 37.83 12.06 13.99
C ALA A 22 36.49 12.69 13.54
N THR A 23 36.14 12.57 12.25
CA THR A 23 34.87 13.07 11.70
C THR A 23 33.70 12.19 12.13
N LEU A 24 33.91 10.87 12.20
CA LEU A 24 32.92 9.93 12.73
C LEU A 24 32.56 10.28 14.18
N TYR A 25 33.55 10.54 15.05
CA TYR A 25 33.28 10.98 16.43
C TYR A 25 32.48 12.29 16.49
N ALA A 26 32.76 13.23 15.58
CA ALA A 26 32.01 14.47 15.49
C ALA A 26 30.55 14.26 15.02
N TYR A 27 30.28 13.28 14.15
CA TYR A 27 28.92 12.91 13.75
C TYR A 27 28.14 12.27 14.90
N VAL A 28 28.78 11.40 15.67
CA VAL A 28 28.19 10.79 16.86
C VAL A 28 27.88 11.84 17.93
N SER A 29 28.83 12.75 18.20
CA SER A 29 28.62 13.84 19.16
C SER A 29 27.51 14.81 18.77
N ARG A 30 27.22 14.94 17.48
CA ARG A 30 26.13 15.77 16.94
C ARG A 30 24.81 15.00 16.78
N GLY A 31 24.74 13.75 17.23
CA GLY A 31 23.55 12.90 17.12
C GLY A 31 23.21 12.46 15.69
N LEU A 32 24.16 12.57 14.74
CA LEU A 32 23.94 12.19 13.34
C LEU A 32 24.15 10.70 13.07
N ILE A 33 24.89 10.01 13.93
CA ILE A 33 25.10 8.55 13.90
C ILE A 33 24.97 8.02 15.32
N ARG A 34 24.01 7.11 15.54
CA ARG A 34 23.85 6.40 16.81
C ARG A 34 24.95 5.36 16.98
N SER A 35 25.46 5.22 18.20
CA SER A 35 26.54 4.27 18.53
C SER A 35 26.21 3.45 19.77
N VAL A 36 26.55 2.17 19.74
CA VAL A 36 26.45 1.24 20.88
C VAL A 36 27.84 0.70 21.27
N PRO A 37 28.07 0.31 22.53
CA PRO A 37 29.27 -0.41 22.92
C PRO A 37 29.39 -1.74 22.15
N SER A 38 30.61 -2.14 21.78
CA SER A 38 30.85 -3.44 21.13
C SER A 38 30.85 -4.57 22.17
N GLU A 39 30.12 -5.66 21.91
CA GLU A 39 30.06 -6.81 22.82
C GLU A 39 31.25 -7.77 22.68
N ASP A 40 32.01 -7.65 21.60
CA ASP A 40 32.98 -8.68 21.17
C ASP A 40 34.24 -8.82 22.07
N LEU A 41 34.50 -7.93 23.03
CA LEU A 41 35.66 -8.02 23.96
C LEU A 41 35.40 -7.31 25.31
N PRO A 42 35.41 -8.01 26.46
CA PRO A 42 35.40 -7.35 27.77
C PRO A 42 36.68 -6.50 27.90
N HIS A 43 36.52 -5.20 28.22
CA HIS A 43 37.56 -4.17 28.33
C HIS A 43 37.99 -3.43 27.05
N SER A 44 37.38 -3.68 25.89
CA SER A 44 37.60 -2.84 24.70
C SER A 44 36.71 -1.58 24.73
N ARG A 45 37.30 -0.40 24.47
CA ARG A 45 36.56 0.86 24.24
C ARG A 45 35.94 0.96 22.84
N SER A 46 35.83 -0.15 22.11
CA SER A 46 35.27 -0.16 20.76
C SER A 46 33.76 0.08 20.76
N LYS A 47 33.29 0.94 19.87
CA LYS A 47 31.88 1.22 19.62
C LYS A 47 31.49 0.70 18.24
N ARG A 48 30.25 0.25 18.10
CA ARG A 48 29.61 -0.01 16.80
C ARG A 48 28.59 1.08 16.49
N TYR A 49 28.33 1.29 15.21
CA TYR A 49 27.58 2.44 14.69
C TYR A 49 26.41 1.96 13.84
N ASN A 50 25.26 2.61 13.99
CA ASN A 50 24.04 2.21 13.30
C ASN A 50 24.18 2.37 11.77
N ALA A 51 23.96 1.30 11.01
CA ALA A 51 24.18 1.31 9.55
C ALA A 51 23.20 2.23 8.80
N GLU A 52 21.96 2.37 9.26
CA GLU A 52 20.93 3.17 8.60
C GLU A 52 21.23 4.68 8.67
N ASP A 53 21.75 5.13 9.82
CA ASP A 53 22.23 6.51 9.97
C ASP A 53 23.39 6.81 9.00
N VAL A 54 24.25 5.81 8.74
CA VAL A 54 25.34 5.90 7.77
C VAL A 54 24.80 6.01 6.34
N GLU A 55 23.86 5.15 5.94
CA GLU A 55 23.24 5.22 4.61
C GLU A 55 22.47 6.53 4.40
N THR A 56 21.79 7.04 5.42
CA THR A 56 21.13 8.36 5.39
C THR A 56 22.13 9.48 5.10
N LEU A 57 23.31 9.45 5.71
CA LEU A 57 24.37 10.43 5.48
C LEU A 57 25.01 10.29 4.09
N ILE A 58 25.13 9.07 3.57
CA ILE A 58 25.56 8.81 2.19
C ILE A 58 24.56 9.44 1.22
N GLY A 59 23.26 9.17 1.39
CA GLY A 59 22.21 9.78 0.58
C GLY A 59 22.25 11.31 0.60
N ARG A 60 22.46 11.93 1.78
CA ARG A 60 22.65 13.40 1.91
C ARG A 60 23.90 13.93 1.19
N ARG A 61 24.97 13.14 1.10
CA ARG A 61 26.20 13.53 0.39
C ARG A 61 26.05 13.37 -1.11
N GLU A 62 25.35 12.33 -1.57
CA GLU A 62 25.03 12.12 -2.98
C GLU A 62 24.07 13.20 -3.51
N LEU A 63 23.08 13.61 -2.70
CA LEU A 63 22.22 14.78 -2.94
C LEU A 63 23.01 16.05 -3.27
N ARG A 64 24.20 16.22 -2.68
CA ARG A 64 25.09 17.37 -2.93
C ARG A 64 26.01 17.20 -4.14
N LYS A 65 26.29 15.97 -4.58
CA LYS A 65 27.25 15.68 -5.66
C LYS A 65 26.61 15.59 -7.04
N SER A 66 25.38 15.06 -7.14
CA SER A 66 24.71 14.86 -8.42
C SER A 66 23.18 15.00 -8.30
N PRO A 67 22.64 16.24 -8.18
CA PRO A 67 21.20 16.46 -8.01
C PRO A 67 20.33 15.81 -9.11
N GLU A 68 20.88 15.67 -10.32
CA GLU A 68 20.17 15.22 -11.51
C GLU A 68 19.92 13.70 -11.56
N GLN A 69 20.85 12.88 -11.03
CA GLN A 69 20.71 11.42 -10.96
C GLN A 69 19.77 10.98 -9.81
N VAL A 70 19.61 11.85 -8.81
CA VAL A 70 18.70 11.61 -7.68
C VAL A 70 17.25 11.68 -8.14
N VAL A 71 16.84 12.61 -9.00
CA VAL A 71 15.44 12.71 -9.45
C VAL A 71 14.98 11.46 -10.21
N SER A 72 15.84 10.87 -11.06
CA SER A 72 15.48 9.63 -11.75
C SER A 72 15.43 8.42 -10.81
N ARG A 73 16.29 8.39 -9.78
CA ARG A 73 16.26 7.31 -8.76
C ARG A 73 15.12 7.50 -7.76
N SER A 74 14.75 8.73 -7.42
CA SER A 74 13.63 9.03 -6.49
C SER A 74 12.27 8.55 -6.99
N LEU A 75 12.11 8.36 -8.31
CA LEU A 75 10.88 7.77 -8.88
C LEU A 75 10.88 6.23 -8.88
N ASP A 76 12.06 5.60 -8.69
CA ASP A 76 12.26 4.15 -8.69
C ASP A 76 12.90 3.70 -7.37
N TRP A 77 12.10 3.61 -6.30
CA TRP A 77 12.52 3.15 -4.96
C TRP A 77 13.69 3.93 -4.32
N GLY A 78 13.98 5.14 -4.81
CA GLY A 78 15.04 6.00 -4.29
C GLY A 78 14.62 6.89 -3.12
N ALA A 79 15.30 8.02 -2.95
CA ALA A 79 15.04 8.93 -1.83
C ALA A 79 13.60 9.49 -1.87
N PRO A 80 12.95 9.67 -0.70
CA PRO A 80 11.57 10.16 -0.61
C PRO A 80 11.34 11.42 -1.45
N LEU A 81 10.26 11.41 -2.24
CA LEU A 81 9.93 12.51 -3.15
C LEU A 81 9.16 13.64 -2.47
N LEU A 82 8.26 13.28 -1.56
CA LEU A 82 7.40 14.19 -0.80
C LEU A 82 7.47 13.82 0.67
N ASP A 83 7.39 14.82 1.54
CA ASP A 83 7.22 14.58 2.97
C ASP A 83 5.81 14.02 3.24
N SER A 84 5.72 13.09 4.19
CA SER A 84 4.45 12.55 4.68
C SER A 84 4.55 12.11 6.13
N GLU A 85 3.48 12.34 6.88
CA GLU A 85 3.32 11.90 8.28
C GLU A 85 2.37 10.69 8.42
N ILE A 86 1.92 10.11 7.29
CA ILE A 86 0.86 9.10 7.27
C ILE A 86 1.44 7.71 7.51
N CYS A 87 2.49 7.34 6.78
CA CYS A 87 3.08 6.00 6.82
C CYS A 87 4.59 6.03 6.84
N LEU A 88 5.18 5.19 7.69
CA LEU A 88 6.60 4.92 7.74
C LEU A 88 6.82 3.44 7.44
N ILE A 89 7.71 3.13 6.50
CA ILE A 89 8.20 1.77 6.25
C ILE A 89 9.67 1.76 6.62
N GLN A 90 10.03 0.97 7.63
CA GLN A 90 11.40 0.94 8.16
C GLN A 90 11.71 -0.43 8.74
N ALA A 91 12.91 -0.94 8.44
CA ALA A 91 13.42 -2.20 8.99
C ALA A 91 12.45 -3.40 8.87
N GLY A 92 11.81 -3.55 7.70
CA GLY A 92 10.86 -4.65 7.46
C GLY A 92 9.51 -4.52 8.18
N GLN A 93 9.25 -3.37 8.81
CA GLN A 93 7.99 -3.04 9.47
C GLN A 93 7.34 -1.85 8.77
N PHE A 94 6.05 -1.65 9.01
CA PHE A 94 5.34 -0.47 8.55
C PHE A 94 4.35 0.03 9.59
N TYR A 95 4.21 1.35 9.63
CA TYR A 95 3.51 2.06 10.69
C TYR A 95 2.51 3.04 10.08
N TYR A 96 1.33 3.11 10.67
CA TYR A 96 0.32 4.13 10.37
C TYR A 96 0.36 5.16 11.49
N ARG A 97 0.74 6.41 11.17
CA ARG A 97 0.87 7.50 12.17
C ARG A 97 1.68 7.08 13.40
N GLY A 98 2.75 6.30 13.18
CA GLY A 98 3.64 5.78 14.23
C GLY A 98 3.20 4.50 14.94
N GLN A 99 2.01 3.95 14.64
CA GLN A 99 1.52 2.69 15.22
C GLN A 99 1.76 1.51 14.26
N ASN A 100 2.21 0.37 14.77
CA ASN A 100 2.53 -0.79 13.93
C ASN A 100 1.28 -1.32 13.23
N ALA A 101 1.29 -1.34 11.90
CA ALA A 101 0.11 -1.69 11.11
C ALA A 101 -0.27 -3.18 11.20
N CYS A 102 0.70 -4.08 11.40
CA CYS A 102 0.40 -5.49 11.64
C CYS A 102 -0.29 -5.70 13.00
N GLU A 103 0.14 -5.00 14.05
CA GLU A 103 -0.51 -5.05 15.38
C GLU A 103 -1.93 -4.45 15.33
N LEU A 104 -2.11 -3.33 14.61
CA LEU A 104 -3.43 -2.76 14.37
C LEU A 104 -4.34 -3.76 13.65
N SER A 105 -3.82 -4.47 12.64
CA SER A 105 -4.61 -5.44 11.86
C SER A 105 -5.15 -6.61 12.69
N GLN A 106 -4.50 -6.94 13.82
CA GLN A 106 -4.89 -8.04 14.70
C GLN A 106 -5.90 -7.63 15.78
N SER A 107 -6.00 -6.33 16.09
CA SER A 107 -6.69 -5.87 17.30
C SER A 107 -7.70 -4.75 17.09
N GLN A 108 -7.63 -4.05 15.95
CA GLN A 108 -8.48 -2.88 15.65
C GLN A 108 -9.48 -3.17 14.54
N THR A 109 -10.54 -2.37 14.51
CA THR A 109 -11.44 -2.30 13.36
C THR A 109 -10.86 -1.39 12.29
N PHE A 110 -11.25 -1.61 11.04
CA PHE A 110 -10.85 -0.76 9.92
C PHE A 110 -11.31 0.69 10.14
N GLU A 111 -12.49 0.91 10.72
CA GLU A 111 -13.01 2.23 11.08
C GLU A 111 -12.11 2.97 12.08
N SER A 112 -11.54 2.26 13.06
CA SER A 112 -10.57 2.83 14.00
C SER A 112 -9.26 3.20 13.28
N VAL A 113 -8.83 2.41 12.30
CA VAL A 113 -7.67 2.73 11.47
C VAL A 113 -7.95 3.92 10.54
N LEU A 114 -9.16 4.05 10.01
CA LEU A 114 -9.58 5.24 9.26
C LEU A 114 -9.55 6.49 10.14
N ALA A 115 -10.08 6.41 11.36
CA ALA A 115 -10.01 7.48 12.35
C ALA A 115 -8.56 7.91 12.63
N LEU A 116 -7.64 6.94 12.77
CA LEU A 116 -6.21 7.19 12.94
C LEU A 116 -5.60 7.90 11.71
N LEU A 117 -5.81 7.37 10.51
CA LEU A 117 -5.23 7.89 9.27
C LEU A 117 -5.72 9.32 8.98
N TRP A 118 -7.03 9.55 9.16
CA TRP A 118 -7.70 10.84 8.90
C TRP A 118 -7.62 11.83 10.06
N GLN A 119 -7.10 11.41 11.22
CA GLN A 119 -7.06 12.21 12.45
C GLN A 119 -8.44 12.79 12.80
N SER A 120 -9.46 11.95 12.70
CA SER A 120 -10.87 12.33 12.88
C SER A 120 -11.59 11.29 13.75
N PRO A 121 -12.84 11.55 14.18
CA PRO A 121 -13.71 10.49 14.66
C PRO A 121 -13.91 9.40 13.58
N PRO A 122 -14.33 8.18 13.97
CA PRO A 122 -14.67 7.13 13.03
C PRO A 122 -15.76 7.55 12.02
N PRO A 123 -15.83 6.90 10.85
CA PRO A 123 -16.82 7.23 9.83
C PRO A 123 -18.26 7.08 10.34
N ASP A 124 -19.09 8.11 10.13
CA ASP A 124 -20.54 8.06 10.37
C ASP A 124 -21.28 7.47 9.15
N TRP A 125 -21.48 6.15 9.17
CA TRP A 125 -22.16 5.44 8.10
C TRP A 125 -23.62 5.85 7.93
N ALA A 126 -24.33 6.16 9.01
CA ALA A 126 -25.74 6.55 8.97
C ALA A 126 -25.91 7.91 8.28
N GLY A 127 -25.13 8.92 8.69
CA GLY A 127 -25.16 10.24 8.06
C GLY A 127 -24.71 10.22 6.59
N ALA A 128 -23.77 9.33 6.24
CA ALA A 128 -23.38 9.12 4.85
C ALA A 128 -24.53 8.53 4.01
N LEU A 129 -25.24 7.52 4.54
CA LEU A 129 -26.38 6.92 3.87
C LEU A 129 -27.52 7.92 3.69
N GLU A 130 -27.86 8.72 4.71
CA GLU A 130 -28.88 9.77 4.58
C GLU A 130 -28.52 10.76 3.46
N SER A 131 -27.25 11.16 3.40
CA SER A 131 -26.75 12.05 2.35
C SER A 131 -26.81 11.41 0.96
N LEU A 132 -26.37 10.16 0.81
CA LEU A 132 -26.38 9.43 -0.45
C LEU A 132 -27.81 9.11 -0.91
N ALA A 133 -28.69 8.74 0.03
CA ALA A 133 -30.11 8.57 -0.22
C ALA A 133 -30.74 9.90 -0.67
N GLY A 134 -30.23 11.07 -0.30
CA GLY A 134 -30.69 12.35 -0.86
C GLY A 134 -30.46 12.50 -2.38
N LEU A 135 -29.52 11.74 -2.96
CA LEU A 135 -29.12 11.84 -4.36
C LEU A 135 -29.97 10.91 -5.24
N SER A 136 -31.00 11.47 -5.89
CA SER A 136 -32.01 10.74 -6.67
C SER A 136 -31.47 9.78 -7.75
N ALA A 137 -30.27 10.03 -8.29
CA ALA A 137 -29.58 9.14 -9.22
C ALA A 137 -29.06 7.84 -8.56
N LEU A 138 -28.69 7.91 -7.28
CA LEU A 138 -28.19 6.78 -6.48
C LEU A 138 -29.34 6.09 -5.69
N LYS A 139 -30.48 6.78 -5.49
CA LYS A 139 -31.69 6.25 -4.81
C LYS A 139 -32.26 4.96 -5.39
N ARG A 140 -32.15 4.73 -6.69
CA ARG A 140 -32.75 3.55 -7.36
C ARG A 140 -31.90 2.28 -7.25
N GLY A 141 -30.84 2.32 -6.43
CA GLY A 141 -29.76 1.36 -6.48
C GLY A 141 -28.87 1.71 -7.66
N ALA A 142 -27.60 2.02 -7.41
CA ALA A 142 -26.65 2.22 -8.50
C ALA A 142 -26.21 0.87 -9.11
N ALA A 143 -26.58 -0.25 -8.47
CA ALA A 143 -26.28 -1.61 -8.90
C ALA A 143 -26.64 -1.87 -10.38
N PRO A 144 -27.84 -1.56 -10.91
CA PRO A 144 -28.16 -1.82 -12.31
C PRO A 144 -27.36 -0.95 -13.30
N LEU A 145 -26.85 0.20 -12.85
CA LEU A 145 -26.00 1.07 -13.69
C LEU A 145 -24.59 0.51 -13.85
N PHE A 146 -24.13 -0.30 -12.88
CA PHE A 146 -22.79 -0.86 -12.85
C PHE A 146 -22.74 -2.36 -13.05
N GLU A 147 -23.87 -3.06 -13.00
CA GLU A 147 -24.02 -4.50 -13.30
C GLU A 147 -23.45 -4.88 -14.68
N PRO A 148 -23.52 -4.03 -15.74
CA PRO A 148 -22.84 -4.32 -17.00
C PRO A 148 -21.30 -4.28 -16.91
N LEU A 149 -20.73 -3.64 -15.88
CA LEU A 149 -19.30 -3.53 -15.66
C LEU A 149 -18.83 -4.75 -14.85
N ALA A 150 -18.34 -5.77 -15.56
CA ALA A 150 -17.77 -6.96 -14.93
C ALA A 150 -16.51 -6.67 -14.07
N ASP A 151 -15.87 -5.51 -14.27
CA ASP A 151 -14.71 -5.07 -13.50
C ASP A 151 -15.15 -4.16 -12.34
N PRO A 152 -14.98 -4.59 -11.07
CA PRO A 152 -15.36 -3.80 -9.91
C PRO A 152 -14.58 -2.49 -9.79
N LEU A 153 -13.34 -2.40 -10.28
CA LEU A 153 -12.56 -1.15 -10.23
C LEU A 153 -13.12 -0.11 -11.20
N LEU A 154 -13.58 -0.56 -12.37
CA LEU A 154 -14.24 0.31 -13.34
C LEU A 154 -15.61 0.76 -12.82
N ALA A 155 -16.35 -0.15 -12.17
CA ALA A 155 -17.61 0.17 -11.50
C ALA A 155 -17.41 1.23 -10.40
N MET A 156 -16.39 1.09 -9.56
CA MET A 156 -16.04 2.11 -8.56
C MET A 156 -15.75 3.46 -9.21
N GLN A 157 -14.92 3.51 -10.25
CA GLN A 157 -14.60 4.76 -10.95
C GLN A 157 -15.85 5.44 -11.51
N ALA A 158 -16.73 4.67 -12.17
CA ALA A 158 -17.99 5.17 -12.70
C ALA A 158 -18.90 5.71 -11.57
N GLY A 159 -19.03 4.96 -10.47
CA GLY A 159 -19.80 5.38 -9.29
C GLY A 159 -19.29 6.67 -8.67
N LEU A 160 -17.97 6.82 -8.53
CA LEU A 160 -17.37 8.05 -8.03
C LEU A 160 -17.62 9.23 -8.95
N LEU A 161 -17.60 9.07 -10.27
CA LEU A 161 -17.95 10.16 -11.19
C LEU A 161 -19.43 10.58 -11.06
N VAL A 162 -20.34 9.62 -10.84
CA VAL A 162 -21.75 9.94 -10.53
C VAL A 162 -21.85 10.72 -9.22
N LEU A 163 -21.13 10.30 -8.17
CA LEU A 163 -21.09 11.01 -6.89
C LEU A 163 -20.54 12.43 -7.05
N ALA A 164 -19.47 12.62 -7.82
CA ALA A 164 -18.88 13.92 -8.09
C ALA A 164 -19.88 14.92 -8.72
N GLY A 165 -20.72 14.45 -9.64
CA GLY A 165 -21.74 15.29 -10.27
C GLY A 165 -22.95 15.57 -9.39
N ALA A 166 -23.22 14.71 -8.39
CA ALA A 166 -24.43 14.76 -7.58
C ALA A 166 -24.22 15.42 -6.19
N GLU A 167 -23.00 15.38 -5.64
CA GLU A 167 -22.68 15.88 -4.29
C GLU A 167 -21.86 17.17 -4.34
N PRO A 168 -22.48 18.36 -4.37
CA PRO A 168 -21.74 19.63 -4.43
C PRO A 168 -20.89 19.89 -3.18
N ARG A 169 -21.20 19.24 -2.05
CA ARG A 169 -20.42 19.40 -0.81
C ARG A 169 -19.06 18.70 -0.87
N CYS A 170 -18.74 17.98 -1.95
CA CYS A 170 -17.39 17.44 -2.16
C CYS A 170 -16.33 18.55 -2.29
N TRP A 171 -16.73 19.78 -2.64
CA TRP A 171 -15.85 20.96 -2.69
C TRP A 171 -15.47 21.53 -1.32
N ASP A 172 -16.04 21.01 -0.23
CA ASP A 172 -15.62 21.35 1.12
C ASP A 172 -14.31 20.62 1.47
N LEU A 173 -13.18 21.27 1.18
CA LEU A 173 -11.85 20.69 1.37
C LEU A 173 -11.31 20.82 2.80
N ARG A 174 -12.11 21.34 3.75
CA ARG A 174 -11.75 21.36 5.18
C ARG A 174 -11.73 19.93 5.73
N PRO A 175 -10.99 19.65 6.82
CA PRO A 175 -10.89 18.31 7.39
C PRO A 175 -12.26 17.60 7.54
N GLU A 176 -13.25 18.28 8.12
CA GLU A 176 -14.60 17.72 8.32
C GLU A 176 -15.33 17.42 6.99
N GLY A 177 -15.13 18.27 5.99
CA GLY A 177 -15.69 18.09 4.65
C GLY A 177 -15.05 16.92 3.89
N THR A 178 -13.73 16.76 4.02
CA THR A 178 -13.00 15.63 3.44
C THR A 178 -13.34 14.31 4.12
N VAL A 179 -13.53 14.29 5.44
CA VAL A 179 -13.99 13.10 6.18
C VAL A 179 -15.40 12.71 5.74
N ARG A 180 -16.35 13.66 5.68
CA ARG A 180 -17.71 13.39 5.17
C ARG A 180 -17.68 12.80 3.77
N THR A 181 -16.93 13.44 2.86
CA THR A 181 -16.82 12.98 1.47
C THR A 181 -16.14 11.62 1.38
N GLY A 182 -15.11 11.38 2.20
CA GLY A 182 -14.42 10.10 2.30
C GLY A 182 -15.33 8.97 2.77
N THR A 183 -16.16 9.21 3.79
CA THR A 183 -17.16 8.26 4.25
C THR A 183 -18.18 7.93 3.16
N GLN A 184 -18.65 8.93 2.40
CA GLN A 184 -19.54 8.71 1.25
C GLN A 184 -18.90 7.87 0.15
N ILE A 185 -17.61 8.10 -0.13
CA ILE A 185 -16.84 7.34 -1.12
C ILE A 185 -16.75 5.87 -0.69
N LEU A 186 -16.31 5.60 0.55
CA LEU A 186 -16.21 4.21 1.05
C LEU A 186 -17.58 3.52 1.06
N ALA A 187 -18.63 4.21 1.51
CA ALA A 187 -19.97 3.66 1.52
C ALA A 187 -20.47 3.28 0.11
N LEU A 188 -20.20 4.13 -0.89
CA LEU A 188 -20.55 3.84 -2.28
C LEU A 188 -19.70 2.71 -2.87
N MET A 189 -18.40 2.67 -2.60
CA MET A 189 -17.53 1.58 -3.06
C MET A 189 -18.00 0.23 -2.50
N THR A 190 -18.41 0.17 -1.22
CA THR A 190 -18.98 -1.04 -0.62
C THR A 190 -20.30 -1.43 -1.24
N GLN A 191 -21.20 -0.46 -1.47
CA GLN A 191 -22.46 -0.73 -2.15
C GLN A 191 -22.25 -1.29 -3.57
N ILE A 192 -21.25 -0.81 -4.29
CA ILE A 192 -20.87 -1.34 -5.60
C ILE A 192 -20.36 -2.77 -5.50
N LEU A 193 -19.59 -3.09 -4.46
CA LEU A 193 -18.97 -4.41 -4.29
C LEU A 193 -19.91 -5.51 -3.85
N CYS A 194 -20.85 -5.20 -2.96
CA CYS A 194 -21.67 -6.23 -2.32
C CYS A 194 -23.18 -5.92 -2.32
N GLY A 195 -23.59 -4.81 -2.96
CA GLY A 195 -24.99 -4.42 -3.05
C GLY A 195 -25.55 -3.75 -1.79
N ALA A 196 -24.78 -3.70 -0.70
CA ALA A 196 -25.20 -3.16 0.60
C ALA A 196 -24.34 -1.96 1.02
N TYR A 197 -24.97 -0.98 1.69
CA TYR A 197 -24.25 0.10 2.35
C TYR A 197 -23.72 -0.36 3.71
N PRO A 198 -22.59 0.20 4.20
CA PRO A 198 -22.07 -0.11 5.51
C PRO A 198 -23.08 0.22 6.61
N GLY A 199 -23.27 -0.72 7.53
CA GLY A 199 -24.07 -0.51 8.74
C GLY A 199 -23.23 -0.10 9.96
N PRO A 200 -23.84 0.04 11.15
CA PRO A 200 -23.12 0.35 12.39
C PRO A 200 -22.06 -0.68 12.77
N ALA A 201 -22.17 -1.92 12.27
CA ALA A 201 -21.19 -2.98 12.49
C ALA A 201 -19.92 -2.84 11.61
N GLY A 202 -19.92 -1.89 10.66
CA GLY A 202 -18.75 -1.54 9.86
C GLY A 202 -18.65 -2.26 8.52
N LEU A 203 -17.66 -1.84 7.74
CA LEU A 203 -17.40 -2.25 6.36
C LEU A 203 -17.17 -3.75 6.24
N ALA A 204 -16.28 -4.29 7.07
CA ALA A 204 -15.89 -5.70 7.01
C ALA A 204 -17.06 -6.62 7.31
N GLN A 205 -17.90 -6.26 8.29
CA GLN A 205 -19.11 -7.01 8.62
C GLN A 205 -20.11 -6.99 7.46
N THR A 206 -20.35 -5.82 6.86
CA THR A 206 -21.26 -5.70 5.71
C THR A 206 -20.80 -6.54 4.51
N LEU A 207 -19.49 -6.55 4.21
CA LEU A 207 -18.94 -7.40 3.16
C LEU A 207 -19.08 -8.89 3.48
N ALA A 208 -18.77 -9.28 4.71
CA ALA A 208 -18.89 -10.67 5.16
C ALA A 208 -20.34 -11.16 5.10
N GLU A 209 -21.30 -10.40 5.59
CA GLU A 209 -22.73 -10.75 5.53
C GLU A 209 -23.25 -10.88 4.10
N SER A 210 -22.72 -10.05 3.19
CA SER A 210 -23.14 -10.07 1.78
C SER A 210 -22.51 -11.20 0.99
N TRP A 211 -21.26 -11.57 1.27
CA TRP A 211 -20.52 -12.59 0.51
C TRP A 211 -20.62 -13.98 1.15
N LEU A 212 -20.60 -14.06 2.48
CA LEU A 212 -20.49 -15.28 3.28
C LEU A 212 -21.31 -15.17 4.58
N PRO A 213 -22.65 -15.05 4.49
CA PRO A 213 -23.52 -14.82 5.66
C PRO A 213 -23.39 -15.87 6.76
N ASP A 214 -23.01 -17.10 6.41
CA ASP A 214 -22.87 -18.21 7.36
C ASP A 214 -21.46 -18.32 7.99
N SER A 215 -20.51 -17.46 7.59
CA SER A 215 -19.12 -17.53 8.04
C SER A 215 -18.81 -16.49 9.13
N THR A 216 -18.58 -16.96 10.35
CA THR A 216 -18.12 -16.12 11.46
C THR A 216 -16.66 -15.67 11.31
N ALA A 217 -15.86 -16.37 10.52
CA ALA A 217 -14.45 -16.04 10.28
C ALA A 217 -14.25 -14.99 9.18
N ALA A 218 -15.24 -14.78 8.30
CA ALA A 218 -15.11 -13.89 7.14
C ALA A 218 -14.89 -12.42 7.56
N ALA A 219 -15.69 -11.90 8.50
CA ALA A 219 -15.60 -10.49 8.90
C ALA A 219 -14.24 -10.13 9.53
N PRO A 220 -13.69 -10.90 10.50
CA PRO A 220 -12.35 -10.64 11.03
C PRO A 220 -11.25 -10.66 9.97
N LEU A 221 -11.26 -11.63 9.06
CA LEU A 221 -10.24 -11.75 8.00
C LEU A 221 -10.34 -10.62 6.97
N ILE A 222 -11.55 -10.24 6.57
CA ILE A 222 -11.79 -9.08 5.69
C ILE A 222 -11.34 -7.78 6.38
N ASN A 223 -11.65 -7.61 7.66
CA ASN A 223 -11.21 -6.45 8.44
C ASN A 223 -9.68 -6.34 8.47
N GLN A 224 -9.00 -7.45 8.78
CA GLN A 224 -7.54 -7.50 8.78
C GLN A 224 -6.97 -7.14 7.40
N ALA A 225 -7.53 -7.71 6.32
CA ALA A 225 -7.10 -7.41 4.96
C ALA A 225 -7.27 -5.94 4.59
N LEU A 226 -8.41 -5.32 4.95
CA LEU A 226 -8.64 -3.89 4.73
C LEU A 226 -7.61 -3.03 5.46
N ILE A 227 -7.27 -3.37 6.71
CA ILE A 227 -6.24 -2.66 7.49
C ILE A 227 -4.85 -2.80 6.87
N LEU A 228 -4.46 -4.01 6.47
CA LEU A 228 -3.15 -4.25 5.82
C LEU A 228 -3.04 -3.56 4.45
N CYS A 229 -4.17 -3.30 3.80
CA CYS A 229 -4.24 -2.54 2.55
C CYS A 229 -4.33 -1.03 2.75
N ALA A 230 -4.69 -0.57 3.96
CA ALA A 230 -5.14 0.79 4.22
C ALA A 230 -4.19 1.86 3.70
N GLU A 231 -2.88 1.66 3.86
CA GLU A 231 -1.87 2.61 3.46
C GLU A 231 -0.52 1.92 3.19
N HIS A 232 0.25 2.45 2.23
CA HIS A 232 1.57 1.88 1.89
C HIS A 232 2.46 2.92 1.22
N GLU A 233 2.73 4.00 1.94
CA GLU A 233 3.56 5.14 1.52
C GLU A 233 3.12 5.75 0.16
N LEU A 234 4.04 6.39 -0.55
CA LEU A 234 3.83 7.13 -1.79
C LEU A 234 3.96 6.22 -3.02
N ASN A 235 3.27 5.09 -2.99
CA ASN A 235 3.08 4.27 -4.19
C ASN A 235 2.38 5.07 -5.32
N ILE A 236 2.45 4.57 -6.56
CA ILE A 236 1.97 5.31 -7.74
C ILE A 236 0.50 5.77 -7.64
N SER A 237 -0.36 4.99 -6.97
CA SER A 237 -1.77 5.38 -6.78
C SER A 237 -1.90 6.52 -5.76
N SER A 238 -1.21 6.45 -4.62
CA SER A 238 -1.13 7.55 -3.64
C SER A 238 -0.51 8.81 -4.27
N PHE A 239 0.53 8.67 -5.08
CA PHE A 239 1.14 9.79 -5.79
C PHE A 239 0.18 10.43 -6.80
N GLY A 240 -0.60 9.62 -7.54
CA GLY A 240 -1.65 10.10 -8.43
C GLY A 240 -2.73 10.90 -7.71
N VAL A 241 -3.16 10.43 -6.53
CA VAL A 241 -4.10 11.15 -5.66
C VAL A 241 -3.52 12.49 -5.21
N ARG A 242 -2.27 12.53 -4.74
CA ARG A 242 -1.61 13.79 -4.34
C ARG A 242 -1.45 14.75 -5.52
N CYS A 243 -1.11 14.25 -6.72
CA CYS A 243 -1.03 15.10 -7.91
C CYS A 243 -2.38 15.79 -8.20
N ALA A 244 -3.48 15.03 -8.20
CA ALA A 244 -4.83 15.58 -8.41
C ALA A 244 -5.22 16.58 -7.30
N ALA A 245 -4.96 16.23 -6.04
CA ALA A 245 -5.22 17.10 -4.89
C ALA A 245 -4.43 18.42 -4.97
N SER A 246 -3.16 18.37 -5.37
CA SER A 246 -2.29 19.54 -5.54
C SER A 246 -2.78 20.51 -6.63
N ALA A 247 -3.57 20.01 -7.59
CA ALA A 247 -4.22 20.82 -8.63
C ALA A 247 -5.55 21.44 -8.17
N GLY A 248 -6.00 21.14 -6.95
CA GLY A 248 -7.26 21.64 -6.39
C GLY A 248 -8.50 20.81 -6.76
N SER A 249 -8.33 19.58 -7.28
CA SER A 249 -9.45 18.66 -7.44
C SER A 249 -10.06 18.29 -6.09
N HIS A 250 -11.38 18.07 -6.05
CA HIS A 250 -12.07 17.61 -4.85
C HIS A 250 -11.82 16.11 -4.57
N PRO A 251 -12.10 15.61 -3.34
CA PRO A 251 -11.68 14.25 -2.92
C PRO A 251 -12.15 13.13 -3.85
N VAL A 252 -13.38 13.22 -4.36
CA VAL A 252 -13.94 12.20 -5.28
C VAL A 252 -13.13 12.11 -6.59
N GLN A 253 -12.79 13.24 -7.22
CA GLN A 253 -11.96 13.25 -8.43
C GLN A 253 -10.52 12.80 -8.16
N ALA A 254 -9.95 13.21 -7.02
CA ALA A 254 -8.63 12.76 -6.62
C ALA A 254 -8.58 11.23 -6.44
N LEU A 255 -9.61 10.62 -5.83
CA LEU A 255 -9.72 9.17 -5.72
C LEU A 255 -9.92 8.47 -7.07
N VAL A 256 -10.64 9.07 -8.02
CA VAL A 256 -10.70 8.55 -9.40
C VAL A 256 -9.31 8.51 -10.03
N ALA A 257 -8.47 9.53 -9.82
CA ALA A 257 -7.07 9.49 -10.30
C ALA A 257 -6.26 8.36 -9.65
N GLY A 258 -6.41 8.16 -8.33
CA GLY A 258 -5.80 7.04 -7.61
C GLY A 258 -6.21 5.68 -8.15
N LEU A 259 -7.53 5.47 -8.34
CA LEU A 259 -8.09 4.26 -8.92
C LEU A 259 -7.63 4.03 -10.36
N ALA A 260 -7.52 5.07 -11.17
CA ALA A 260 -7.01 4.97 -12.54
C ALA A 260 -5.54 4.52 -12.56
N CYS A 261 -4.70 5.11 -11.69
CA CYS A 261 -3.31 4.66 -11.51
C CYS A 261 -3.24 3.21 -11.01
N PHE A 262 -4.11 2.84 -10.06
CA PHE A 262 -4.18 1.48 -9.54
C PHE A 262 -4.64 0.48 -10.60
N SER A 263 -5.62 0.81 -11.44
CA SER A 263 -6.18 -0.11 -12.45
C SER A 263 -5.19 -0.48 -13.57
N GLY A 264 -4.02 0.18 -13.64
CA GLY A 264 -2.98 -0.13 -14.60
C GLY A 264 -2.44 -1.56 -14.50
N ALA A 265 -2.08 -2.16 -15.63
CA ALA A 265 -1.59 -3.53 -15.71
C ALA A 265 -0.34 -3.82 -14.86
N ARG A 266 0.47 -2.79 -14.57
CA ARG A 266 1.68 -2.87 -13.74
C ARG A 266 1.43 -2.70 -12.25
N HIS A 267 0.22 -2.33 -11.85
CA HIS A 267 -0.18 -2.20 -10.46
C HIS A 267 -1.32 -3.19 -10.14
N GLY A 268 -2.58 -2.77 -10.16
CA GLY A 268 -3.75 -3.60 -9.86
C GLY A 268 -3.99 -4.75 -10.83
N GLY A 269 -3.42 -4.71 -12.03
CA GLY A 269 -3.45 -5.84 -12.97
C GLY A 269 -2.54 -7.02 -12.60
N ALA A 270 -1.72 -6.91 -11.55
CA ALA A 270 -0.88 -8.02 -11.11
C ALA A 270 -1.69 -9.18 -10.48
N TRP A 271 -2.90 -8.93 -9.95
CA TRP A 271 -3.62 -9.98 -9.20
C TRP A 271 -4.18 -11.05 -10.13
N ALA A 272 -4.59 -10.65 -11.33
CA ALA A 272 -4.93 -11.60 -12.40
C ALA A 272 -3.75 -12.50 -12.77
N ARG A 273 -2.50 -12.02 -12.63
CA ARG A 273 -1.30 -12.83 -12.88
C ARG A 273 -0.98 -13.77 -11.72
N VAL A 274 -1.24 -13.36 -10.49
CA VAL A 274 -1.17 -14.24 -9.31
C VAL A 274 -2.23 -15.35 -9.42
N GLU A 275 -3.46 -15.01 -9.78
CA GLU A 275 -4.53 -15.97 -9.99
C GLU A 275 -4.18 -16.96 -11.12
N ALA A 276 -3.69 -16.47 -12.26
CA ALA A 276 -3.23 -17.33 -13.35
C ALA A 276 -2.07 -18.25 -12.95
N LEU A 277 -1.14 -17.77 -12.12
CA LEU A 277 -0.05 -18.57 -11.57
C LEU A 277 -0.59 -19.70 -10.68
N LEU A 278 -1.52 -19.40 -9.79
CA LEU A 278 -2.13 -20.41 -8.92
C LEU A 278 -2.86 -21.48 -9.74
N GLN A 279 -3.61 -21.06 -10.76
CA GLN A 279 -4.29 -21.99 -11.66
C GLN A 279 -3.32 -22.82 -12.54
N GLU A 280 -2.12 -22.30 -12.84
CA GLU A 280 -1.04 -23.08 -13.49
C GLU A 280 -0.53 -24.16 -12.53
N CYS A 281 -0.27 -23.80 -11.28
CA CYS A 281 0.16 -24.73 -10.23
C CYS A 281 -0.87 -25.82 -9.93
N GLU A 282 -2.17 -25.52 -9.98
CA GLU A 282 -3.25 -26.50 -9.80
C GLU A 282 -3.32 -27.58 -10.88
N ARG A 283 -2.98 -27.21 -12.12
CA ARG A 283 -3.06 -28.12 -13.27
C ARG A 283 -1.78 -28.93 -13.46
N ALA A 284 -0.69 -28.54 -12.80
CA ALA A 284 0.59 -29.21 -12.89
C ALA A 284 0.68 -30.40 -11.93
N ASP A 285 1.60 -31.33 -12.22
CA ASP A 285 1.89 -32.46 -11.32
C ASP A 285 2.37 -32.01 -9.93
N SER A 286 3.01 -30.83 -9.86
CA SER A 286 3.33 -30.14 -8.61
C SER A 286 3.54 -28.64 -8.82
N PRO A 287 3.28 -27.79 -7.80
CA PRO A 287 3.64 -26.37 -7.84
C PRO A 287 5.12 -26.12 -8.15
N ALA A 288 6.02 -26.93 -7.58
CA ALA A 288 7.46 -26.83 -7.84
C ALA A 288 7.80 -27.00 -9.32
N LEU A 289 7.14 -27.93 -10.03
CA LEU A 289 7.36 -28.14 -11.45
C LEU A 289 6.83 -26.97 -12.29
N ALA A 290 5.63 -26.46 -11.98
CA ALA A 290 5.06 -25.30 -12.65
C ALA A 290 5.99 -24.08 -12.54
N LEU A 291 6.41 -23.76 -11.32
CA LEU A 291 7.29 -22.62 -11.04
C LEU A 291 8.66 -22.78 -11.70
N LYS A 292 9.26 -23.97 -11.63
CA LYS A 292 10.53 -24.26 -12.31
C LYS A 292 10.44 -24.02 -13.82
N ASN A 293 9.39 -24.51 -14.47
CA ASN A 293 9.18 -24.33 -15.91
C ASN A 293 9.03 -22.84 -16.26
N ARG A 294 8.37 -22.07 -15.41
CA ARG A 294 8.23 -20.62 -15.52
C ARG A 294 9.59 -19.91 -15.49
N LEU A 295 10.41 -20.23 -14.49
CA LEU A 295 11.76 -19.67 -14.36
C LEU A 295 12.66 -20.05 -15.54
N GLN A 296 12.55 -21.27 -16.09
CA GLN A 296 13.28 -21.68 -17.29
C GLN A 296 12.93 -20.85 -18.53
N ARG A 297 11.71 -20.31 -18.60
CA ARG A 297 11.27 -19.39 -19.67
C ARG A 297 11.66 -17.93 -19.40
N GLY A 298 12.32 -17.64 -18.28
CA GLY A 298 12.67 -16.28 -17.87
C GLY A 298 11.47 -15.46 -17.39
N GLU A 299 10.37 -16.12 -17.02
CA GLU A 299 9.16 -15.47 -16.52
C GLU A 299 9.25 -15.24 -14.99
N PRO A 300 8.82 -14.07 -14.47
CA PRO A 300 8.85 -13.78 -13.03
C PRO A 300 7.78 -14.58 -12.27
N ILE A 301 7.94 -14.78 -10.96
CA ILE A 301 6.91 -15.39 -10.12
C ILE A 301 6.01 -14.27 -9.55
N TYR A 302 4.88 -14.00 -10.20
CA TYR A 302 3.99 -12.92 -9.76
C TYR A 302 3.39 -13.20 -8.37
N GLY A 303 3.33 -12.16 -7.52
CA GLY A 303 2.88 -12.28 -6.13
C GLY A 303 3.99 -12.64 -5.14
N PHE A 304 5.24 -12.62 -5.59
CA PHE A 304 6.42 -12.93 -4.78
C PHE A 304 7.46 -11.82 -4.93
N GLY A 305 8.19 -11.59 -3.84
CA GLY A 305 9.21 -10.55 -3.75
C GLY A 305 8.60 -9.16 -3.59
N HIS A 306 9.22 -8.32 -2.75
CA HIS A 306 8.84 -6.92 -2.63
C HIS A 306 10.07 -6.05 -2.35
N PRO A 307 10.34 -4.99 -3.13
CA PRO A 307 11.57 -4.20 -2.97
C PRO A 307 11.76 -3.56 -1.59
N LEU A 308 10.67 -3.15 -0.91
CA LEU A 308 10.72 -2.65 0.47
C LEU A 308 10.87 -3.75 1.54
N TYR A 309 10.67 -5.02 1.17
CA TYR A 309 10.66 -6.15 2.09
C TYR A 309 11.50 -7.31 1.54
N PRO A 310 12.84 -7.14 1.45
CA PRO A 310 13.72 -8.19 0.93
C PRO A 310 13.66 -9.48 1.75
N GLU A 311 13.42 -9.38 3.06
CA GLU A 311 13.26 -10.52 3.98
C GLU A 311 11.80 -11.02 4.08
N GLY A 312 10.91 -10.54 3.21
CA GLY A 312 9.52 -10.94 3.13
C GLY A 312 8.51 -9.93 3.66
N ASP A 313 7.35 -9.88 3.00
CA ASP A 313 6.30 -8.88 3.24
C ASP A 313 5.60 -9.14 4.60
N PRO A 314 5.68 -8.21 5.57
CA PRO A 314 5.07 -8.38 6.89
C PRO A 314 3.54 -8.54 6.81
N ARG A 315 2.91 -8.03 5.75
CA ARG A 315 1.46 -8.15 5.53
C ARG A 315 1.06 -9.56 5.15
N TRP A 316 1.88 -10.25 4.36
CA TRP A 316 1.67 -11.67 4.07
C TRP A 316 1.70 -12.48 5.36
N PHE A 317 2.75 -12.33 6.18
CA PHE A 317 2.90 -13.11 7.41
C PHE A 317 1.76 -12.83 8.42
N ALA A 318 1.35 -11.57 8.55
CA ALA A 318 0.22 -11.20 9.41
C ALA A 318 -1.09 -11.87 8.98
N LEU A 319 -1.40 -11.88 7.68
CA LEU A 319 -2.62 -12.49 7.16
C LEU A 319 -2.53 -14.02 7.15
N GLN A 320 -1.37 -14.59 6.82
CA GLN A 320 -1.13 -16.03 6.83
C GLN A 320 -1.39 -16.64 8.20
N THR A 321 -0.96 -15.96 9.27
CA THR A 321 -1.19 -16.43 10.66
C THR A 321 -2.68 -16.59 10.97
N SER A 322 -3.50 -15.61 10.59
CA SER A 322 -4.95 -15.67 10.80
C SER A 322 -5.62 -16.69 9.89
N LEU A 323 -5.19 -16.79 8.63
CA LEU A 323 -5.68 -17.79 7.69
C LEU A 323 -5.40 -19.22 8.19
N GLN A 324 -4.25 -19.47 8.81
CA GLN A 324 -3.90 -20.78 9.36
C GLN A 324 -4.63 -21.10 10.68
N ALA A 325 -4.98 -20.08 11.47
CA ALA A 325 -5.67 -20.26 12.75
C ALA A 325 -7.16 -20.59 12.58
N ASP A 326 -7.82 -20.00 11.59
CA ASP A 326 -9.28 -20.04 11.45
C ASP A 326 -9.79 -20.88 10.27
N LEU A 327 -8.90 -21.43 9.44
CA LEU A 327 -9.28 -22.27 8.31
C LEU A 327 -8.87 -23.72 8.54
N THR A 328 -9.83 -24.61 8.30
CA THR A 328 -9.63 -26.06 8.32
C THR A 328 -8.56 -26.47 7.30
N PRO A 329 -7.78 -27.53 7.56
CA PRO A 329 -6.93 -28.14 6.55
C PRO A 329 -7.78 -28.45 5.31
N SER A 330 -7.46 -27.79 4.20
CA SER A 330 -8.19 -27.90 2.94
C SER A 330 -7.19 -28.08 1.82
N ALA A 331 -7.58 -28.79 0.76
CA ALA A 331 -6.73 -28.95 -0.43
C ALA A 331 -6.28 -27.61 -1.02
N GLN A 332 -7.11 -26.57 -0.90
CA GLN A 332 -6.79 -25.21 -1.30
C GLN A 332 -5.68 -24.60 -0.42
N GLY A 333 -5.74 -24.82 0.91
CA GLY A 333 -4.70 -24.40 1.84
C GLY A 333 -3.36 -25.12 1.62
N ASP A 334 -3.41 -26.43 1.35
CA ASP A 334 -2.23 -27.24 1.05
C ASP A 334 -1.55 -26.78 -0.25
N LEU A 335 -2.34 -26.51 -1.29
CA LEU A 335 -1.84 -25.94 -2.54
C LEU A 335 -1.16 -24.59 -2.30
N LEU A 336 -1.83 -23.65 -1.64
CA LEU A 336 -1.29 -22.31 -1.40
C LEU A 336 0.02 -22.36 -0.60
N SER A 337 0.08 -23.21 0.42
CA SER A 337 1.29 -23.44 1.20
C SER A 337 2.41 -24.04 0.35
N SER A 338 2.11 -25.06 -0.46
CA SER A 338 3.07 -25.69 -1.37
C SER A 338 3.59 -24.74 -2.44
N VAL A 339 2.74 -23.87 -3.00
CA VAL A 339 3.17 -22.81 -3.92
C VAL A 339 4.12 -21.83 -3.23
N ALA A 340 3.77 -21.38 -2.02
CA ALA A 340 4.60 -20.43 -1.26
C ALA A 340 5.98 -21.02 -0.92
N GLU A 341 6.02 -22.25 -0.42
CA GLU A 341 7.27 -22.96 -0.10
C GLU A 341 8.12 -23.22 -1.35
N SER A 342 7.49 -23.64 -2.45
CA SER A 342 8.19 -23.93 -3.70
C SER A 342 8.78 -22.66 -4.32
N ALA A 343 8.04 -21.55 -4.29
CA ALA A 343 8.53 -20.26 -4.80
C ALA A 343 9.73 -19.78 -3.99
N LEU A 344 9.66 -19.84 -2.66
CA LEU A 344 10.79 -19.50 -1.79
C LEU A 344 12.01 -20.38 -2.07
N ALA A 345 11.84 -21.70 -2.19
CA ALA A 345 12.94 -22.61 -2.45
C ALA A 345 13.62 -22.39 -3.82
N LEU A 346 12.86 -21.99 -4.83
CA LEU A 346 13.36 -21.81 -6.20
C LEU A 346 13.93 -20.41 -6.48
N SER A 347 13.37 -19.37 -5.86
CA SER A 347 13.69 -17.97 -6.17
C SER A 347 14.33 -17.20 -4.99
N GLY A 348 14.16 -17.69 -3.76
CA GLY A 348 14.48 -16.94 -2.55
C GLY A 348 13.45 -15.86 -2.20
N GLU A 349 12.36 -15.74 -2.96
CA GLU A 349 11.36 -14.69 -2.76
C GLU A 349 10.19 -15.19 -1.90
N HIS A 350 9.80 -14.38 -0.92
CA HIS A 350 8.61 -14.61 -0.10
C HIS A 350 7.34 -14.10 -0.78
N PRO A 351 6.15 -14.62 -0.42
CA PRO A 351 4.89 -14.08 -0.89
C PRO A 351 4.70 -12.60 -0.51
N SER A 352 4.05 -11.85 -1.40
CA SER A 352 3.65 -10.46 -1.17
C SER A 352 2.21 -10.37 -0.64
N LEU A 353 1.78 -9.14 -0.29
CA LEU A 353 0.37 -8.85 -0.02
C LEU A 353 -0.57 -9.32 -1.16
N ASP A 354 -0.12 -9.24 -2.41
CA ASP A 354 -0.95 -9.57 -3.58
C ASP A 354 -1.31 -11.06 -3.57
N PHE A 355 -0.33 -11.92 -3.27
CA PHE A 355 -0.55 -13.33 -3.03
C PHE A 355 -1.45 -13.55 -1.81
N ALA A 356 -1.23 -12.79 -0.73
CA ALA A 356 -2.05 -12.86 0.49
C ALA A 356 -3.55 -12.63 0.22
N LEU A 357 -3.88 -11.60 -0.55
CA LEU A 357 -5.28 -11.26 -0.87
C LEU A 357 -5.92 -12.28 -1.82
N VAL A 358 -5.17 -12.79 -2.80
CA VAL A 358 -5.68 -13.85 -3.68
C VAL A 358 -5.88 -15.14 -2.87
N ALA A 359 -4.95 -15.50 -2.00
CA ALA A 359 -5.06 -16.64 -1.09
C ALA A 359 -6.30 -16.52 -0.19
N LEU A 360 -6.50 -15.35 0.45
CA LEU A 360 -7.69 -15.05 1.24
C LEU A 360 -8.98 -15.26 0.43
N CYS A 361 -9.06 -14.65 -0.76
CA CYS A 361 -10.23 -14.77 -1.63
C CYS A 361 -10.53 -16.24 -2.00
N ARG A 362 -9.51 -17.02 -2.35
CA ARG A 362 -9.67 -18.43 -2.73
C ARG A 362 -10.07 -19.32 -1.56
N LEU A 363 -9.46 -19.10 -0.39
CA LEU A 363 -9.77 -19.87 0.82
C LEU A 363 -11.19 -19.61 1.33
N LEU A 364 -11.65 -18.37 1.24
CA LEU A 364 -13.00 -17.98 1.61
C LEU A 364 -14.05 -18.27 0.52
N GLY A 365 -13.64 -18.64 -0.69
CA GLY A 365 -14.56 -18.85 -1.82
C GLY A 365 -15.26 -17.57 -2.29
N LEU A 366 -14.61 -16.41 -2.16
CA LEU A 366 -15.18 -15.12 -2.53
C LEU A 366 -15.32 -14.98 -4.06
N PRO A 367 -16.31 -14.20 -4.55
CA PRO A 367 -16.50 -13.99 -5.99
C PRO A 367 -15.31 -13.24 -6.61
N LEU A 368 -14.72 -13.79 -7.68
CA LEU A 368 -13.62 -13.13 -8.41
C LEU A 368 -14.17 -12.05 -9.36
N PRO A 369 -13.49 -10.88 -9.51
CA PRO A 369 -12.20 -10.52 -8.90
C PRO A 369 -12.31 -9.70 -7.60
N CYS A 370 -12.41 -10.37 -6.43
CA CYS A 370 -12.48 -9.71 -5.11
C CYS A 370 -11.17 -9.11 -4.60
N ALA A 371 -10.01 -9.72 -4.88
CA ALA A 371 -8.73 -9.28 -4.34
C ALA A 371 -8.38 -7.81 -4.70
N PRO A 372 -8.47 -7.36 -5.97
CA PRO A 372 -8.19 -5.96 -6.30
C PRO A 372 -9.24 -5.00 -5.72
N ALA A 373 -10.48 -5.47 -5.58
CA ALA A 373 -11.57 -4.71 -4.96
C ALA A 373 -11.35 -4.46 -3.47
N ILE A 374 -10.98 -5.50 -2.70
CA ILE A 374 -10.62 -5.39 -1.28
C ILE A 374 -9.43 -4.43 -1.11
N PHE A 375 -8.41 -4.56 -1.95
CA PHE A 375 -7.27 -3.66 -1.94
C PHE A 375 -7.70 -2.21 -2.16
N ALA A 376 -8.49 -1.94 -3.21
CA ALA A 376 -8.94 -0.58 -3.53
C ALA A 376 -9.77 0.02 -2.41
N LEU A 377 -10.68 -0.76 -1.81
CA LEU A 377 -11.51 -0.31 -0.68
C LEU A 377 -10.66 0.00 0.56
N GLY A 378 -9.71 -0.87 0.91
CA GLY A 378 -8.77 -0.61 2.00
C GLY A 378 -7.93 0.63 1.73
N ARG A 379 -7.26 0.67 0.57
CA ARG A 379 -6.33 1.72 0.16
C ARG A 379 -6.98 3.11 0.03
N ALA A 380 -8.29 3.17 -0.22
CA ALA A 380 -9.03 4.43 -0.22
C ALA A 380 -8.91 5.20 1.10
N GLY A 381 -8.73 4.51 2.23
CA GLY A 381 -8.41 5.13 3.53
C GLY A 381 -7.12 5.96 3.49
N GLY A 382 -6.03 5.37 3.01
CA GLY A 382 -4.74 6.04 2.83
C GLY A 382 -4.79 7.14 1.77
N TRP A 383 -5.45 6.92 0.63
CA TRP A 383 -5.65 7.95 -0.39
C TRP A 383 -6.33 9.21 0.16
N LEU A 384 -7.36 9.03 1.00
CA LEU A 384 -8.04 10.14 1.67
C LEU A 384 -7.14 10.88 2.67
N ALA A 385 -6.25 10.16 3.37
CA ALA A 385 -5.24 10.80 4.22
C ALA A 385 -4.20 11.59 3.39
N HIS A 386 -3.74 11.03 2.28
CA HIS A 386 -2.75 11.66 1.38
C HIS A 386 -3.29 12.95 0.74
N LEU A 387 -4.55 12.98 0.30
CA LEU A 387 -5.13 14.22 -0.22
C LEU A 387 -5.38 15.27 0.88
N GLN A 388 -5.71 14.86 2.12
CA GLN A 388 -5.85 15.80 3.24
C GLN A 388 -4.50 16.46 3.56
N GLU A 389 -3.43 15.66 3.59
CA GLU A 389 -2.06 16.16 3.75
C GLU A 389 -1.70 17.13 2.62
N GLU A 390 -2.03 16.80 1.38
CA GLU A 390 -1.74 17.67 0.24
C GLU A 390 -2.52 19.00 0.26
N TYR A 391 -3.82 18.97 0.61
CA TYR A 391 -4.62 20.19 0.73
C TYR A 391 -4.07 21.15 1.80
N ALA A 392 -3.46 20.61 2.87
CA ALA A 392 -2.82 21.41 3.91
C ALA A 392 -1.57 22.15 3.39
N LEU A 393 -0.82 21.55 2.46
CA LEU A 393 0.40 22.13 1.89
C LEU A 393 0.12 23.30 0.93
N LYS A 394 -1.06 23.34 0.29
CA LYS A 394 -1.48 24.41 -0.64
C LYS A 394 -0.45 24.72 -1.74
N ARG A 395 0.24 23.68 -2.21
CA ARG A 395 1.29 23.76 -3.23
C ARG A 395 0.91 22.89 -4.42
N LEU A 396 1.25 23.35 -5.62
CA LEU A 396 1.12 22.56 -6.84
C LEU A 396 2.33 21.62 -7.01
N ILE A 397 2.06 20.33 -7.25
CA ILE A 397 3.08 19.38 -7.74
C ILE A 397 3.29 19.66 -9.23
N ARG A 398 4.43 20.27 -9.57
CA ARG A 398 4.77 20.63 -10.96
C ARG A 398 6.24 20.33 -11.28
N PRO A 399 6.58 19.06 -11.55
CA PRO A 399 7.94 18.69 -11.96
C PRO A 399 8.28 19.28 -13.33
N ARG A 400 9.58 19.39 -13.64
CA ARG A 400 10.06 19.72 -14.99
C ARG A 400 10.66 18.47 -15.64
N ALA A 401 10.39 18.29 -16.93
CA ALA A 401 11.07 17.30 -17.73
C ALA A 401 12.43 17.83 -18.21
N ARG A 402 13.41 16.94 -18.35
CA ARG A 402 14.62 17.20 -19.14
C ARG A 402 14.27 16.93 -20.61
N TYR A 403 14.41 17.94 -21.46
CA TYR A 403 14.19 17.78 -22.89
C TYR A 403 15.35 16.96 -23.50
N THR A 404 15.03 15.81 -24.10
CA THR A 404 16.00 14.95 -24.81
C THR A 404 15.63 14.74 -26.27
N GLY A 405 14.76 15.61 -26.81
CA GLY A 405 14.44 15.65 -28.24
C GLY A 405 15.51 16.37 -29.06
N PRO A 406 15.34 16.46 -30.39
CA PRO A 406 16.25 17.18 -31.26
C PRO A 406 16.44 18.64 -30.82
N ALA A 407 17.68 19.12 -30.78
CA ALA A 407 17.94 20.52 -30.50
C ALA A 407 17.27 21.42 -31.55
N PRO A 408 16.70 22.58 -31.18
CA PRO A 408 16.15 23.52 -32.14
C PRO A 408 17.21 23.92 -33.17
N GLN A 409 16.88 23.84 -34.46
CA GLN A 409 17.70 24.43 -35.51
C GLN A 409 17.49 25.95 -35.45
N GLU A 410 18.40 26.69 -34.82
CA GLU A 410 18.25 28.14 -34.67
C GLU A 410 18.31 28.87 -36.02
N GLN A 411 17.34 29.76 -36.24
CA GLN A 411 17.68 31.15 -36.50
C GLN A 411 17.03 32.01 -35.42
N LEU A 412 17.66 32.10 -34.25
CA LEU A 412 17.48 33.23 -33.36
C LEU A 412 18.35 34.36 -33.91
N GLN A 413 17.80 35.17 -34.80
CA GLN A 413 18.29 36.54 -34.97
C GLN A 413 17.81 37.33 -33.76
N LEU A 414 18.73 37.57 -32.82
CA LEU A 414 18.55 38.54 -31.73
C LEU A 414 18.36 39.96 -32.28
#